data_AF-A0A5C7UJ50-F1
#
_entry.id   AF-A0A5C7UJ50-F1
#
_cell.length_a   1.000
_cell.length_b   1.000
_cell.length_c   1.000
_cell.angle_alpha   90.00
_cell.angle_beta   90.00
_cell.angle_gamma   90.00
#
_symmetry.space_group_name_H-M   'P 1'
#
loop_
_entity.id
_entity.type
_entity.pdbx_description
1 polymer ?
#
loop_
_entity_poly.entity_id
_entity_poly.type
_entity_poly.pdbx_seq_one_letter_code
_entity_poly.pdbx_strand_id
1 'polypeptide(L)'
;MVGFTGDHPMKPSRIASLVCATLVTAAAQAANVNLPGGTLVIPGTSPAGASFTYAGTLTQADTIAFSQTGNPCLQSGNTYCVNGAGVIVVAGTSPVGASTGFGSWTYGALLMQISGVGTVQVWPTNAANGLGSGSPPTGLTLPTTTLAALGFPAFSQANPTITFTVADTNFGDNSESFTLTQAAAPAAVAPVPTLAEWSLGALALLVGLGGAARARRR
;
A
#
# COMPACT_ATOMS: atom_id res chain seq x y z
N MET A 1 56.17 66.31 30.08
CA MET A 1 57.05 65.15 29.81
C MET A 1 56.80 64.16 30.94
N VAL A 2 56.36 62.92 30.77
CA VAL A 2 56.00 62.07 29.62
C VAL A 2 54.90 61.14 30.17
N GLY A 3 53.82 60.92 29.41
CA GLY A 3 52.81 59.92 29.76
C GLY A 3 53.25 58.50 29.36
N PHE A 4 52.83 57.50 30.13
CA PHE A 4 52.88 56.10 29.72
C PHE A 4 51.50 55.45 29.85
N THR A 5 51.20 54.72 28.79
CA THR A 5 49.97 54.05 28.37
C THR A 5 49.51 52.93 29.30
N GLY A 6 48.19 52.80 29.44
CA GLY A 6 47.55 51.71 30.16
C GLY A 6 47.43 50.43 29.33
N ASP A 7 47.67 49.30 29.99
CA ASP A 7 47.34 47.97 29.51
C ASP A 7 46.03 47.51 30.17
N HIS A 8 45.00 47.25 29.34
CA HIS A 8 43.80 46.53 29.75
C HIS A 8 43.90 45.08 29.26
N PRO A 9 43.82 44.06 30.14
CA PRO A 9 43.83 42.67 29.71
C PRO A 9 42.50 42.27 29.04
N MET A 10 42.63 41.62 27.88
CA MET A 10 41.54 41.04 27.09
C MET A 10 40.73 39.99 27.87
N LYS A 11 39.41 40.08 27.77
CA LYS A 11 38.43 39.11 28.30
C LYS A 11 38.28 37.95 27.31
N PRO A 12 38.44 36.67 27.72
CA PRO A 12 38.25 35.54 26.81
C PRO A 12 36.75 35.30 26.57
N SER A 13 36.30 35.55 25.34
CA SER A 13 34.97 35.17 24.86
C SER A 13 34.92 33.66 24.63
N ARG A 14 34.19 32.94 25.48
CA ARG A 14 33.91 31.51 25.29
C ARG A 14 32.80 31.37 24.26
N ILE A 15 33.20 31.06 23.02
CA ILE A 15 32.29 30.68 21.94
C ILE A 15 31.74 29.29 22.26
N ALA A 16 30.50 29.22 22.74
CA ALA A 16 29.78 27.96 22.91
C ALA A 16 29.32 27.47 21.52
N SER A 17 29.92 26.40 21.00
CA SER A 17 29.39 25.70 19.83
C SER A 17 28.16 24.90 20.24
N LEU A 18 26.99 25.36 19.81
CA LEU A 18 25.76 24.57 19.83
C LEU A 18 25.76 23.67 18.59
N VAL A 19 25.98 22.37 18.77
CA VAL A 19 25.75 21.37 17.71
C VAL A 19 24.27 20.99 17.76
N CYS A 20 23.47 21.57 16.87
CA CYS A 20 22.06 21.20 16.70
C CYS A 20 22.00 19.99 15.74
N ALA A 21 21.84 18.78 16.28
CA ALA A 21 21.63 17.59 15.48
C ALA A 21 20.19 17.59 14.94
N THR A 22 20.01 17.96 13.68
CA THR A 22 18.72 17.83 12.99
C THR A 22 18.48 16.37 12.62
N LEU A 23 17.62 15.68 13.37
CA LEU A 23 17.05 14.40 12.96
C LEU A 23 16.10 14.64 11.78
N VAL A 24 16.55 14.26 10.58
CA VAL A 24 15.67 14.18 9.41
C VAL A 24 14.82 12.92 9.58
N THR A 25 13.64 13.06 10.16
CA THR A 25 12.60 12.02 10.05
C THR A 25 12.08 12.06 8.62
N ALA A 26 12.65 11.23 7.74
CA ALA A 26 12.01 10.94 6.46
C ALA A 26 10.63 10.34 6.77
N ALA A 27 9.55 10.96 6.27
CA ALA A 27 8.24 10.33 6.29
C ALA A 27 8.37 9.03 5.50
N ALA A 28 8.31 7.88 6.17
CA ALA A 28 8.27 6.59 5.51
C ALA A 28 7.01 6.57 4.64
N GLN A 29 7.19 6.70 3.32
CA GLN A 29 6.08 6.59 2.38
C GLN A 29 5.60 5.14 2.40
N ALA A 30 4.29 4.94 2.50
CA ALA A 30 3.68 3.63 2.35
C ALA A 30 4.11 3.02 1.01
N ALA A 31 4.67 1.82 1.03
CA ALA A 31 5.05 1.11 -0.18
C ALA A 31 3.80 0.60 -0.91
N ASN A 32 3.92 0.33 -2.20
CA ASN A 32 2.88 -0.34 -2.96
C ASN A 32 3.24 -1.83 -3.10
N VAL A 33 2.27 -2.70 -2.83
CA VAL A 33 2.36 -4.12 -3.13
C VAL A 33 2.10 -4.32 -4.61
N ASN A 34 3.12 -4.82 -5.31
CA ASN A 34 3.06 -5.11 -6.73
C ASN A 34 2.79 -6.59 -6.98
N LEU A 35 1.83 -6.89 -7.86
CA LEU A 35 1.62 -8.22 -8.41
C LEU A 35 2.81 -8.63 -9.29
N PRO A 36 3.36 -9.85 -9.15
CA PRO A 36 4.44 -10.32 -10.00
C PRO A 36 4.04 -10.26 -11.48
N GLY A 37 4.87 -9.63 -12.33
CA GLY A 37 4.57 -9.48 -13.76
C GLY A 37 3.37 -8.58 -14.08
N GLY A 38 2.78 -7.90 -13.09
CA GLY A 38 1.64 -7.00 -13.26
C GLY A 38 0.27 -7.70 -13.36
N THR A 39 0.25 -9.03 -13.46
CA THR A 39 -0.99 -9.81 -13.54
C THR A 39 -0.86 -11.10 -12.74
N LEU A 40 -1.93 -11.49 -12.04
CA LEU A 40 -1.98 -12.73 -11.28
C LEU A 40 -3.30 -13.46 -11.57
N VAL A 41 -3.23 -14.73 -11.97
CA VAL A 41 -4.41 -15.57 -12.22
C VAL A 41 -4.69 -16.42 -10.99
N ILE A 42 -5.90 -16.34 -10.46
CA ILE A 42 -6.34 -17.07 -9.26
C ILE A 42 -7.30 -18.18 -9.69
N PRO A 43 -6.85 -19.44 -9.75
CA PRO A 43 -7.70 -20.55 -10.15
C PRO A 43 -8.84 -20.76 -9.14
N GLY A 44 -10.09 -20.85 -9.61
CA GLY A 44 -11.23 -21.20 -8.77
C GLY A 44 -11.23 -22.65 -8.30
N THR A 45 -10.42 -23.49 -8.95
CA THR A 45 -10.30 -24.94 -8.71
C THR A 45 -9.24 -25.33 -7.69
N SER A 46 -8.50 -24.35 -7.12
CA SER A 46 -7.37 -24.65 -6.24
C SER A 46 -7.55 -24.01 -4.86
N PRO A 47 -7.51 -24.80 -3.77
CA PRO A 47 -7.49 -24.24 -2.41
C PRO A 47 -6.21 -23.48 -2.11
N ALA A 48 -5.13 -23.71 -2.87
CA ALA A 48 -3.87 -22.99 -2.72
C ALA A 48 -3.88 -21.61 -3.41
N GLY A 49 -4.77 -21.41 -4.38
CA GLY A 49 -4.87 -20.17 -5.16
C GLY A 49 -3.55 -19.80 -5.86
N ALA A 50 -3.18 -18.53 -5.80
CA ALA A 50 -1.89 -18.04 -6.29
C ALA A 50 -1.18 -17.17 -5.24
N SER A 51 0.15 -17.29 -5.16
CA SER A 51 0.93 -16.65 -4.12
C SER A 51 2.26 -16.08 -4.62
N PHE A 52 2.81 -15.14 -3.87
CA PHE A 52 4.14 -14.59 -4.08
C PHE A 52 4.73 -14.06 -2.78
N THR A 53 6.05 -13.98 -2.72
CA THR A 53 6.77 -13.40 -1.59
C THR A 53 6.93 -11.89 -1.81
N TYR A 54 6.48 -11.10 -0.84
CA TYR A 54 6.80 -9.66 -0.79
C TYR A 54 8.25 -9.50 -0.34
N ALA A 55 9.05 -8.69 -1.03
CA ALA A 55 10.43 -8.43 -0.64
C ALA A 55 10.51 -7.21 0.29
N GLY A 56 11.06 -7.40 1.49
CA GLY A 56 11.19 -6.36 2.51
C GLY A 56 10.17 -6.49 3.64
N THR A 57 10.01 -5.42 4.41
CA THR A 57 9.05 -5.38 5.53
C THR A 57 7.70 -4.86 5.04
N LEU A 58 6.67 -5.68 5.18
CA LEU A 58 5.28 -5.30 4.90
C LEU A 58 4.61 -4.85 6.20
N THR A 59 3.81 -3.80 6.12
CA THR A 59 3.06 -3.23 7.23
C THR A 59 1.62 -2.92 6.82
N GLN A 60 0.74 -2.68 7.79
CA GLN A 60 -0.66 -2.32 7.50
C GLN A 60 -0.81 -0.97 6.77
N ALA A 61 0.24 -0.13 6.76
CA ALA A 61 0.23 1.15 6.09
C ALA A 61 0.49 1.03 4.58
N ASP A 62 1.10 -0.07 4.13
CA ASP A 62 1.37 -0.32 2.72
C ASP A 62 0.07 -0.45 1.94
N THR A 63 0.14 -0.14 0.65
CA THR A 63 -1.03 -0.05 -0.24
C THR A 63 -1.03 -1.13 -1.29
N ILE A 64 -2.21 -1.48 -1.79
CA ILE A 64 -2.38 -2.36 -2.94
C ILE A 64 -3.51 -1.81 -3.84
N ALA A 65 -3.40 -2.03 -5.14
CA ALA A 65 -4.38 -1.57 -6.12
C ALA A 65 -4.40 -2.51 -7.33
N PHE A 66 -5.58 -2.97 -7.74
CA PHE A 66 -5.75 -3.83 -8.91
C PHE A 66 -7.20 -3.85 -9.38
N SER A 67 -7.40 -4.32 -10.61
CA SER A 67 -8.71 -4.70 -11.13
C SER A 67 -8.82 -6.22 -11.18
N GLN A 68 -10.01 -6.74 -10.90
CA GLN A 68 -10.36 -8.15 -11.06
C GLN A 68 -11.27 -8.31 -12.28
N THR A 69 -10.93 -9.25 -13.14
CA THR A 69 -11.77 -9.79 -14.23
C THR A 69 -11.85 -11.30 -14.12
N GLY A 70 -12.66 -11.96 -14.97
CA GLY A 70 -12.93 -13.39 -14.88
C GLY A 70 -13.84 -13.71 -13.69
N ASN A 71 -14.64 -14.78 -13.78
CA ASN A 71 -15.62 -15.12 -12.75
C ASN A 71 -15.56 -16.62 -12.50
N PRO A 72 -14.93 -17.09 -11.41
CA PRO A 72 -15.01 -18.47 -10.98
C PRO A 72 -16.47 -18.89 -10.90
N CYS A 73 -16.73 -20.08 -11.41
CA CYS A 73 -18.05 -20.67 -11.31
C CYS A 73 -17.99 -21.88 -10.38
N LEU A 74 -18.92 -21.89 -9.43
CA LEU A 74 -18.95 -22.83 -8.32
C LEU A 74 -20.02 -23.88 -8.57
N GLN A 75 -19.83 -25.07 -8.02
CA GLN A 75 -20.69 -26.25 -8.15
C GLN A 75 -20.78 -26.83 -9.58
N SER A 76 -20.59 -28.15 -9.69
CA SER A 76 -20.74 -28.87 -10.94
C SER A 76 -22.22 -29.11 -11.25
N GLY A 77 -22.72 -28.60 -12.40
CA GLY A 77 -24.07 -28.89 -12.89
C GLY A 77 -25.19 -27.96 -12.38
N ASN A 78 -24.92 -27.14 -11.35
CA ASN A 78 -25.78 -26.03 -10.87
C ASN A 78 -24.98 -24.72 -10.81
N THR A 79 -24.17 -24.54 -11.85
CA THR A 79 -23.06 -23.61 -11.90
C THR A 79 -23.54 -22.17 -11.82
N TYR A 80 -23.19 -21.49 -10.73
CA TYR A 80 -23.30 -20.04 -10.64
C TYR A 80 -21.90 -19.43 -10.66
N CYS A 81 -21.73 -18.32 -11.34
CA CYS A 81 -20.46 -17.60 -11.38
C CYS A 81 -20.54 -16.35 -10.52
N VAL A 82 -19.43 -15.96 -9.91
CA VAL A 82 -19.37 -14.86 -8.96
C VAL A 82 -18.32 -13.80 -9.32
N ASN A 83 -18.54 -12.56 -8.91
CA ASN A 83 -17.49 -11.54 -8.90
C ASN A 83 -16.59 -11.65 -7.67
N GLY A 84 -15.55 -10.82 -7.58
CA GLY A 84 -14.60 -10.83 -6.46
C GLY A 84 -15.21 -10.54 -5.07
N ALA A 85 -16.46 -10.08 -4.97
CA ALA A 85 -17.18 -9.91 -3.71
C ALA A 85 -18.06 -11.12 -3.34
N GLY A 86 -18.08 -12.18 -4.16
CA GLY A 86 -18.95 -13.35 -3.94
C GLY A 86 -20.42 -13.09 -4.31
N VAL A 87 -20.70 -12.05 -5.11
CA VAL A 87 -22.03 -11.79 -5.67
C VAL A 87 -22.20 -12.58 -6.96
N ILE A 88 -23.35 -13.25 -7.10
CA ILE A 88 -23.70 -14.07 -8.25
C ILE A 88 -23.92 -13.19 -9.47
N VAL A 89 -23.09 -13.38 -10.51
CA VAL A 89 -23.16 -12.67 -11.80
C VAL A 89 -23.74 -13.53 -12.92
N VAL A 90 -23.69 -14.85 -12.78
CA VAL A 90 -24.36 -15.81 -13.66
C VAL A 90 -25.19 -16.73 -12.77
N ALA A 91 -26.48 -16.83 -13.05
CA ALA A 91 -27.39 -17.64 -12.25
C ALA A 91 -27.08 -19.14 -12.40
N GLY A 92 -27.08 -19.83 -11.26
CA GLY A 92 -27.26 -21.28 -11.17
C GLY A 92 -28.64 -21.55 -10.56
N THR A 93 -28.67 -22.25 -9.43
CA THR A 93 -29.89 -22.40 -8.61
C THR A 93 -30.29 -21.13 -7.87
N SER A 94 -29.31 -20.28 -7.57
CA SER A 94 -29.52 -18.97 -6.96
C SER A 94 -29.56 -17.87 -8.02
N PRO A 95 -30.39 -16.82 -7.84
CA PRO A 95 -30.55 -15.76 -8.82
C PRO A 95 -29.32 -14.83 -8.87
N VAL A 96 -29.16 -14.15 -10.00
CA VAL A 96 -28.20 -13.05 -10.17
C VAL A 96 -28.44 -11.98 -9.09
N GLY A 97 -27.36 -11.43 -8.55
CA GLY A 97 -27.37 -10.43 -7.47
C GLY A 97 -27.48 -11.02 -6.07
N ALA A 98 -27.72 -12.33 -5.92
CA ALA A 98 -27.66 -12.98 -4.62
C ALA A 98 -26.22 -13.31 -4.20
N SER A 99 -26.06 -13.77 -2.97
CA SER A 99 -24.78 -14.25 -2.41
C SER A 99 -25.07 -15.31 -1.34
N THR A 100 -24.09 -16.15 -1.03
CA THR A 100 -24.21 -17.12 0.07
C THR A 100 -22.95 -17.10 0.93
N GLY A 101 -23.12 -17.06 2.25
CA GLY A 101 -22.02 -16.99 3.21
C GLY A 101 -21.67 -18.34 3.83
N PHE A 102 -20.42 -18.47 4.28
CA PHE A 102 -19.94 -19.55 5.15
C PHE A 102 -18.94 -18.99 6.17
N GLY A 103 -19.22 -19.20 7.45
CA GLY A 103 -18.45 -18.53 8.52
C GLY A 103 -18.49 -17.01 8.33
N SER A 104 -17.31 -16.38 8.27
CA SER A 104 -17.13 -14.95 8.02
C SER A 104 -16.96 -14.55 6.55
N TRP A 105 -17.02 -15.52 5.63
CA TRP A 105 -16.72 -15.33 4.20
C TRP A 105 -17.95 -15.52 3.32
N THR A 106 -17.89 -15.00 2.10
CA THR A 106 -18.89 -15.27 1.06
C THR A 106 -18.31 -16.24 0.05
N TYR A 107 -19.06 -17.26 -0.34
CA TYR A 107 -18.66 -18.19 -1.39
C TYR A 107 -18.27 -17.45 -2.67
N GLY A 108 -17.14 -17.83 -3.23
CA GLY A 108 -16.60 -17.26 -4.45
C GLY A 108 -15.87 -15.93 -4.28
N ALA A 109 -15.94 -15.27 -3.13
CA ALA A 109 -15.25 -14.01 -2.92
C ALA A 109 -13.72 -14.16 -3.02
N LEU A 110 -13.05 -13.13 -3.52
CA LEU A 110 -11.60 -13.07 -3.53
C LEU A 110 -11.10 -12.82 -2.10
N LEU A 111 -10.30 -13.75 -1.60
CA LEU A 111 -9.60 -13.61 -0.33
C LEU A 111 -8.15 -13.21 -0.57
N MET A 112 -7.61 -12.41 0.35
CA MET A 112 -6.19 -12.08 0.45
C MET A 112 -5.68 -12.51 1.81
N GLN A 113 -4.62 -13.33 1.82
CA GLN A 113 -3.94 -13.78 3.01
C GLN A 113 -2.51 -13.24 3.04
N ILE A 114 -2.05 -12.83 4.22
CA ILE A 114 -0.66 -12.48 4.50
C ILE A 114 -0.14 -13.45 5.55
N SER A 115 0.91 -14.20 5.22
CA SER A 115 1.51 -15.21 6.11
C SER A 115 1.95 -14.56 7.43
N GLY A 116 1.49 -15.12 8.56
CA GLY A 116 1.79 -14.60 9.89
C GLY A 116 0.96 -13.37 10.30
N VAL A 117 -0.07 -12.99 9.54
CA VAL A 117 -0.99 -11.90 9.88
C VAL A 117 -2.44 -12.38 9.89
N GLY A 118 -2.94 -12.91 8.77
CA GLY A 118 -4.33 -13.34 8.65
C GLY A 118 -4.85 -13.28 7.23
N THR A 119 -6.17 -13.37 7.10
CA THR A 119 -6.91 -13.38 5.82
C THR A 119 -8.04 -12.38 5.87
N VAL A 120 -8.30 -11.71 4.75
CA VAL A 120 -9.43 -10.78 4.56
C VAL A 120 -10.14 -11.07 3.25
N GLN A 121 -11.42 -10.70 3.16
CA GLN A 121 -12.15 -10.65 1.90
C GLN A 121 -11.89 -9.28 1.25
N VAL A 122 -11.39 -9.27 0.01
CA VAL A 122 -10.90 -8.04 -0.64
C VAL A 122 -12.02 -7.02 -0.84
N TRP A 123 -13.19 -7.48 -1.30
CA TRP A 123 -14.38 -6.63 -1.47
C TRP A 123 -15.50 -7.11 -0.56
N PRO A 124 -16.15 -6.22 0.22
CA PRO A 124 -17.30 -6.61 1.02
C PRO A 124 -18.49 -6.98 0.13
N THR A 125 -19.27 -7.98 0.52
CA THR A 125 -20.50 -8.37 -0.16
C THR A 125 -21.61 -7.36 0.15
N ASN A 126 -21.76 -6.34 -0.70
CA ASN A 126 -22.71 -5.25 -0.49
C ASN A 126 -23.30 -4.72 -1.81
N ALA A 127 -24.23 -3.78 -1.71
CA ALA A 127 -24.92 -3.23 -2.89
C ALA A 127 -23.98 -2.56 -3.90
N ALA A 128 -22.90 -1.92 -3.44
CA ALA A 128 -21.90 -1.30 -4.32
C ALA A 128 -21.16 -2.33 -5.18
N ASN A 129 -21.00 -3.55 -4.66
CA ASN A 129 -20.39 -4.67 -5.38
C ASN A 129 -21.41 -5.61 -6.03
N GLY A 130 -22.69 -5.19 -6.09
CA GLY A 130 -23.74 -5.86 -6.88
C GLY A 130 -24.78 -6.64 -6.08
N LEU A 131 -24.71 -6.68 -4.74
CA LEU A 131 -25.71 -7.40 -3.94
C LEU A 131 -27.11 -6.79 -4.17
N GLY A 132 -28.07 -7.64 -4.53
CA GLY A 132 -29.45 -7.26 -4.84
C GLY A 132 -29.66 -6.67 -6.24
N SER A 133 -28.60 -6.53 -7.06
CA SER A 133 -28.73 -6.05 -8.44
C SER A 133 -29.11 -7.18 -9.39
N GLY A 134 -30.05 -6.94 -10.31
CA GLY A 134 -30.31 -7.86 -11.44
C GLY A 134 -29.22 -7.86 -12.52
N SER A 135 -28.25 -6.94 -12.42
CA SER A 135 -27.09 -6.82 -13.32
C SER A 135 -25.85 -6.38 -12.53
N PRO A 136 -25.31 -7.26 -11.66
CA PRO A 136 -24.14 -6.95 -10.86
C PRO A 136 -22.88 -6.83 -11.74
N PRO A 137 -21.87 -6.06 -11.30
CA PRO A 137 -20.60 -5.98 -12.01
C PRO A 137 -19.91 -7.35 -12.09
N THR A 138 -19.42 -7.72 -13.28
CA THR A 138 -18.63 -8.94 -13.50
C THR A 138 -17.15 -8.77 -13.13
N GLY A 139 -16.65 -7.54 -13.13
CA GLY A 139 -15.33 -7.17 -12.62
C GLY A 139 -15.42 -6.10 -11.56
N LEU A 140 -14.44 -6.06 -10.67
CA LEU A 140 -14.33 -5.08 -9.58
C LEU A 140 -12.97 -4.41 -9.61
N THR A 141 -12.92 -3.14 -9.22
CA THR A 141 -11.66 -2.40 -9.09
C THR A 141 -11.40 -2.11 -7.62
N LEU A 142 -10.22 -2.46 -7.14
CA LEU A 142 -9.68 -2.02 -5.87
C LEU A 142 -8.82 -0.78 -6.13
N PRO A 143 -9.28 0.43 -5.74
CA PRO A 143 -8.44 1.61 -5.81
C PRO A 143 -7.25 1.44 -4.86
N THR A 144 -6.27 2.37 -4.91
CA THR A 144 -5.16 2.38 -3.95
C THR A 144 -5.68 2.36 -2.51
N THR A 145 -5.54 1.22 -1.86
CA THR A 145 -6.13 0.92 -0.56
C THR A 145 -5.03 0.42 0.37
N THR A 146 -4.96 0.95 1.59
CA THR A 146 -4.02 0.45 2.59
C THR A 146 -4.44 -0.95 3.06
N LEU A 147 -3.48 -1.78 3.50
CA LEU A 147 -3.80 -3.10 4.05
C LEU A 147 -4.66 -2.97 5.33
N ALA A 148 -4.49 -1.91 6.12
CA ALA A 148 -5.40 -1.58 7.22
C ALA A 148 -6.85 -1.34 6.74
N ALA A 149 -7.04 -0.62 5.64
CA ALA A 149 -8.37 -0.35 5.09
C ALA A 149 -9.03 -1.60 4.46
N LEU A 150 -8.23 -2.58 4.04
CA LEU A 150 -8.72 -3.92 3.68
C LEU A 150 -9.14 -4.78 4.90
N GLY A 151 -8.82 -4.33 6.12
CA GLY A 151 -9.21 -5.00 7.36
C GLY A 151 -8.09 -5.79 8.05
N PHE A 152 -6.84 -5.70 7.59
CA PHE A 152 -5.72 -6.28 8.34
C PHE A 152 -5.47 -5.48 9.64
N PRO A 153 -5.13 -6.15 10.76
CA PRO A 153 -4.74 -5.46 11.99
C PRO A 153 -3.40 -4.73 11.82
N ALA A 154 -2.92 -4.02 12.83
CA ALA A 154 -1.55 -3.51 12.81
C ALA A 154 -0.54 -4.68 12.80
N PHE A 155 0.45 -4.63 11.90
CA PHE A 155 1.48 -5.67 11.79
C PHE A 155 2.79 -5.12 11.19
N SER A 156 3.86 -5.88 11.36
CA SER A 156 5.13 -5.68 10.66
C SER A 156 5.73 -7.05 10.41
N GLN A 157 5.82 -7.46 9.15
CA GLN A 157 6.30 -8.79 8.76
C GLN A 157 7.41 -8.68 7.72
N ALA A 158 8.52 -9.37 7.97
CA ALA A 158 9.64 -9.44 7.04
C ALA A 158 9.43 -10.55 6.02
N ASN A 159 9.46 -10.19 4.75
CA ASN A 159 9.30 -11.06 3.59
C ASN A 159 8.08 -12.00 3.64
N PRO A 160 6.87 -11.52 3.96
CA PRO A 160 5.71 -12.39 4.04
C PRO A 160 5.33 -12.94 2.66
N THR A 161 4.69 -14.10 2.66
CA THR A 161 3.97 -14.62 1.49
C THR A 161 2.56 -14.03 1.47
N ILE A 162 2.21 -13.42 0.34
CA ILE A 162 0.85 -12.97 0.04
C ILE A 162 0.21 -14.04 -0.84
N THR A 163 -0.98 -14.49 -0.44
CA THR A 163 -1.75 -15.51 -1.16
C THR A 163 -3.14 -14.98 -1.47
N PHE A 164 -3.59 -15.18 -2.70
CA PHE A 164 -4.95 -14.90 -3.12
C PHE A 164 -5.66 -16.21 -3.44
N THR A 165 -6.88 -16.38 -2.93
CA THR A 165 -7.72 -17.57 -3.14
C THR A 165 -9.15 -17.20 -3.43
N VAL A 166 -9.89 -18.13 -4.04
CA VAL A 166 -11.34 -18.08 -4.11
C VAL A 166 -11.90 -18.69 -2.83
N ALA A 167 -12.84 -18.01 -2.18
CA ALA A 167 -13.48 -18.50 -0.96
C ALA A 167 -14.40 -19.69 -1.27
N ASP A 168 -13.98 -20.90 -0.94
CA ASP A 168 -14.81 -22.09 -1.04
C ASP A 168 -14.39 -23.17 -0.05
N THR A 169 -15.23 -24.18 0.12
CA THR A 169 -14.99 -25.40 0.89
C THR A 169 -14.87 -26.63 0.01
N ASN A 170 -15.38 -26.59 -1.22
CA ASN A 170 -15.20 -27.61 -2.23
C ASN A 170 -14.63 -26.97 -3.50
N PHE A 171 -13.42 -27.36 -3.89
CA PHE A 171 -12.75 -26.78 -5.07
C PHE A 171 -12.82 -27.72 -6.28
N GLY A 172 -13.16 -29.00 -6.06
CA GLY A 172 -13.19 -30.02 -7.11
C GLY A 172 -14.37 -29.88 -8.07
N ASP A 173 -15.39 -29.10 -7.70
CA ASP A 173 -16.57 -28.80 -8.48
C ASP A 173 -16.60 -27.35 -9.00
N ASN A 174 -15.50 -26.62 -8.81
CA ASN A 174 -15.33 -25.28 -9.34
C ASN A 174 -14.76 -25.30 -10.76
N SER A 175 -14.83 -24.16 -11.43
CA SER A 175 -14.24 -23.90 -12.74
C SER A 175 -13.87 -22.42 -12.86
N GLU A 176 -13.23 -22.06 -13.98
CA GLU A 176 -12.82 -20.68 -14.29
C GLU A 176 -11.82 -20.10 -13.26
N SER A 177 -11.51 -18.81 -13.40
CA SER A 177 -10.52 -18.13 -12.56
C SER A 177 -10.84 -16.64 -12.42
N PHE A 178 -10.26 -16.02 -11.39
CA PHE A 178 -10.06 -14.57 -11.40
C PHE A 178 -8.76 -14.24 -12.11
N THR A 179 -8.72 -13.09 -12.77
CA THR A 179 -7.49 -12.44 -13.24
C THR A 179 -7.38 -11.09 -12.56
N LEU A 180 -6.31 -10.90 -11.78
CA LEU A 180 -5.98 -9.64 -11.13
C LEU A 180 -4.99 -8.90 -12.01
N THR A 181 -5.28 -7.66 -12.39
CA THR A 181 -4.39 -6.79 -13.15
C THR A 181 -4.01 -5.60 -12.29
N GLN A 182 -2.71 -5.45 -12.03
CA GLN A 182 -2.13 -4.36 -11.26
C GLN A 182 -2.65 -3.02 -11.77
N ALA A 183 -3.19 -2.20 -10.88
CA ALA A 183 -3.51 -0.82 -11.24
C ALA A 183 -2.20 -0.04 -11.39
N ALA A 184 -2.15 0.91 -12.34
CA ALA A 184 -0.99 1.76 -12.53
C ALA A 184 -0.55 2.35 -11.18
N ALA A 185 0.74 2.19 -10.86
CA ALA A 185 1.28 2.69 -9.60
C ALA A 185 0.97 4.19 -9.48
N PRO A 186 0.51 4.67 -8.30
CA PRO A 186 0.43 6.10 -8.05
C PRO A 186 1.79 6.74 -8.37
N ALA A 187 1.78 7.87 -9.07
CA ALA A 187 3.01 8.61 -9.31
C ALA A 187 3.71 8.85 -7.97
N ALA A 188 5.00 8.52 -7.88
CA ALA A 188 5.78 8.80 -6.68
C ALA A 188 5.65 10.30 -6.38
N VAL A 189 5.11 10.63 -5.21
CA VAL A 189 5.10 12.02 -4.75
C VAL A 189 6.56 12.39 -4.56
N ALA A 190 7.04 13.37 -5.34
CA ALA A 190 8.39 13.88 -5.17
C ALA A 190 8.59 14.21 -3.68
N PRO A 191 9.71 13.81 -3.06
CA PRO A 191 9.95 14.15 -1.67
C PRO A 191 9.80 15.66 -1.52
N VAL A 192 8.82 16.10 -0.72
CA VAL A 192 8.69 17.51 -0.39
C VAL A 192 9.93 17.86 0.41
N PRO A 193 10.79 18.78 -0.08
CA PRO A 193 12.01 19.09 0.63
C PRO A 193 11.68 19.59 2.03
N THR A 194 12.34 19.00 3.02
CA THR A 194 12.08 19.34 4.42
C THR A 194 12.53 20.77 4.70
N LEU A 195 11.96 21.42 5.72
CA LEU A 195 12.39 22.76 6.17
C LEU A 195 13.93 22.84 6.43
N ALA A 196 14.57 21.71 6.75
CA ALA A 196 16.02 21.61 6.93
C ALA A 196 16.80 21.71 5.60
N GLU A 197 16.24 21.23 4.49
CA GLU A 197 16.87 21.33 3.16
C GLU A 197 16.74 22.74 2.59
N TRP A 198 15.63 23.42 2.86
CA TRP A 198 15.48 24.85 2.54
C TRP A 198 16.43 25.74 3.34
N SER A 199 16.68 25.42 4.62
CA SER A 199 17.57 26.21 5.46
C SER A 199 19.04 26.05 5.06
N LEU A 200 19.47 24.87 4.61
CA LEU A 200 20.79 24.64 4.01
C LEU A 200 20.98 25.40 2.70
N GLY A 201 19.96 25.42 1.83
CA GLY A 201 19.97 26.22 0.60
C GLY A 201 20.10 27.73 0.87
N ALA A 202 19.35 28.24 1.86
CA ALA A 202 19.41 29.64 2.27
C ALA A 202 20.77 30.01 2.92
N LEU A 203 21.34 29.12 3.73
CA LEU A 203 22.64 29.32 4.37
C LEU A 203 23.79 29.31 3.35
N ALA A 204 23.75 28.43 2.34
CA ALA A 204 24.72 28.40 1.25
C ALA A 204 24.69 29.70 0.42
N LEU A 205 23.50 30.25 0.18
CA LEU A 205 23.33 31.54 -0.52
C LEU A 205 23.91 32.72 0.30
N LEU A 206 23.69 32.72 1.61
CA LEU A 206 24.22 33.74 2.53
C LEU A 206 25.74 33.69 2.66
N VAL A 207 26.34 32.49 2.71
CA VAL A 207 27.81 32.31 2.76
C VAL A 207 28.46 32.69 1.42
N GLY A 208 27.82 32.37 0.28
CA GLY A 208 28.30 32.76 -1.04
C GLY A 208 28.31 34.28 -1.27
N LEU A 209 27.29 34.99 -0.78
CA LEU A 209 27.23 36.46 -0.85
C LEU A 209 28.22 37.13 0.13
N GLY A 210 28.47 36.53 1.29
CA GLY A 210 29.47 37.02 2.27
C GLY A 210 30.91 36.90 1.78
N GLY A 211 31.24 35.87 0.99
CA GLY A 211 32.56 35.67 0.40
C GLY A 211 32.92 36.73 -0.66
N ALA A 212 31.96 37.11 -1.49
CA ALA A 212 32.16 38.12 -2.54
C ALA A 212 32.37 39.54 -1.98
N ALA A 213 31.74 39.87 -0.85
CA ALA A 213 31.91 41.18 -0.21
C ALA A 213 33.31 41.40 0.38
N ARG A 214 34.02 40.32 0.78
CA ARG A 214 35.37 40.41 1.38
C ARG A 214 36.49 40.47 0.34
N ALA A 215 36.26 40.00 -0.88
CA ALA A 215 37.24 40.05 -1.96
C ALA A 215 37.39 41.44 -2.62
N ARG A 216 36.42 42.35 -2.43
CA ARG A 216 36.43 43.71 -3.00
C ARG A 216 37.13 44.78 -2.16
N ARG A 217 37.70 44.41 -1.00
CA ARG A 217 38.51 45.29 -0.14
C ARG A 217 39.91 44.70 0.03
N ARG A 218 40.70 44.71 -1.03
CA ARG A 218 42.16 44.71 -0.99
C ARG A 218 42.66 45.59 -2.12
#